data_AF-A0A2V7VH78-F1
#
_entry.id   AF-A0A2V7VH78-F1
#
_cell.length_a   1.000
_cell.length_b   1.000
_cell.length_c   1.000
_cell.angle_alpha   90.00
_cell.angle_beta   90.00
_cell.angle_gamma   90.00
#
_symmetry.space_group_name_H-M   'P 1'
#
loop_
_entity.id
_entity.type
_entity.pdbx_description
1 polymer ?
#
loop_
_entity_poly.entity_id
_entity_poly.type
_entity_poly.pdbx_seq_one_letter_code
_entity_poly.pdbx_strand_id
1 'polypeptide(L)'
;MAAGSSRVKLDLNSPEFQEVFFRLELSELKHVVGSLRRLRELDWNSVYRHTGFKWEAVRHIRTPNGSPAYSLRLSEKIRAIAYRDGDFLRIVSLHADHDSAYGR
;
A
#
# COMPACT_ATOMS: atom_id res chain seq x y z
N MET A 1 -15.81 22.96 -8.64
CA MET A 1 -16.38 22.16 -7.51
C MET A 1 -15.23 21.80 -6.61
N ALA A 2 -15.28 22.19 -5.32
CA ALA A 2 -14.23 21.83 -4.38
C ALA A 2 -14.16 20.30 -4.32
N ALA A 3 -13.00 19.72 -4.66
CA ALA A 3 -12.73 18.30 -4.50
C ALA A 3 -12.68 18.00 -3.00
N GLY A 4 -13.86 17.85 -2.40
CA GLY A 4 -14.02 17.35 -1.06
C GLY A 4 -13.24 16.04 -0.97
N SER A 5 -12.41 15.95 0.06
CA SER A 5 -11.55 14.84 0.44
C SER A 5 -12.23 13.49 0.27
N SER A 6 -12.18 12.94 -0.95
CA SER A 6 -12.71 11.61 -1.22
C SER A 6 -11.87 10.61 -0.44
N ARG A 7 -12.54 9.80 0.38
CA ARG A 7 -11.87 8.70 1.08
C ARG A 7 -11.26 7.78 0.05
N VAL A 8 -10.07 7.28 0.37
CA VAL A 8 -9.35 6.35 -0.50
C VAL A 8 -10.18 5.07 -0.66
N LYS A 9 -10.37 4.66 -1.92
CA LYS A 9 -10.90 3.35 -2.27
C LYS A 9 -9.72 2.40 -2.44
N LEU A 10 -9.84 1.17 -1.98
CA LEU A 10 -8.80 0.16 -2.18
C LEU A 10 -9.18 -0.74 -3.33
N ASP A 11 -8.22 -0.99 -4.21
CA ASP A 11 -8.30 -2.06 -5.20
C ASP A 11 -7.25 -3.12 -4.84
N LEU A 12 -7.75 -4.32 -4.52
CA LEU A 12 -7.00 -5.48 -4.03
C LEU A 12 -7.06 -6.64 -5.05
N ASN A 13 -7.38 -6.35 -6.31
CA ASN A 13 -7.65 -7.36 -7.33
C ASN A 13 -6.41 -7.82 -8.11
N SER A 14 -5.21 -7.32 -7.80
CA SER A 14 -3.99 -7.83 -8.42
C SER A 14 -3.76 -9.30 -8.02
N PRO A 15 -3.52 -10.20 -8.99
CA PRO A 15 -3.15 -11.58 -8.70
C PRO A 15 -1.90 -11.71 -7.82
N GLU A 16 -0.89 -10.87 -8.05
CA GLU A 16 0.37 -10.87 -7.30
C GLU A 16 0.15 -10.45 -5.83
N PHE A 17 -0.73 -9.47 -5.59
CA PHE A 17 -1.17 -9.15 -4.24
C PHE A 17 -1.89 -10.35 -3.59
N GLN A 18 -2.87 -10.93 -4.29
CA GLN A 18 -3.71 -12.01 -3.75
C GLN A 18 -2.90 -13.26 -3.41
N GLU A 19 -1.94 -13.64 -4.25
CA GLU A 19 -1.08 -14.80 -4.02
C GLU A 19 -0.36 -14.71 -2.67
N VAL A 20 0.24 -13.56 -2.37
CA VAL A 20 0.96 -13.36 -1.11
C VAL A 20 -0.01 -13.17 0.05
N PHE A 21 -1.08 -12.37 -0.14
CA PHE A 21 -2.05 -12.07 0.90
C PHE A 21 -2.71 -13.32 1.48
N PHE A 22 -3.10 -14.28 0.64
CA PHE A 22 -3.72 -15.53 1.09
C PHE A 22 -2.74 -16.51 1.75
N ARG A 23 -1.43 -16.28 1.66
CA ARG A 23 -0.40 -17.10 2.29
C ARG A 23 0.19 -16.48 3.56
N LEU A 24 -0.27 -15.29 3.94
CA LEU A 24 0.20 -14.63 5.16
C LEU A 24 -0.18 -15.46 6.40
N GLU A 25 0.77 -15.59 7.32
CA GLU A 25 0.50 -16.08 8.67
C GLU A 25 -0.56 -15.23 9.36
N LEU A 26 -1.38 -15.85 10.23
CA LEU A 26 -2.57 -15.21 10.80
C LEU A 26 -2.26 -13.89 11.54
N SER A 27 -1.10 -13.82 12.21
CA SER A 27 -0.63 -12.60 12.88
C SER A 27 -0.36 -11.47 11.89
N GLU A 28 0.39 -11.74 10.81
CA GLU A 28 0.68 -10.77 9.76
C GLU A 28 -0.57 -10.38 8.99
N LEU A 29 -1.45 -11.33 8.68
CA LEU A 29 -2.72 -11.07 8.02
C LEU A 29 -3.57 -10.07 8.83
N LYS A 30 -3.63 -10.23 10.16
CA LYS A 30 -4.34 -9.30 11.05
C LYS A 30 -3.76 -7.89 10.98
N HIS A 31 -2.44 -7.75 10.98
CA HIS A 31 -1.77 -6.44 10.86
C HIS A 31 -2.03 -5.80 9.50
N VAL A 32 -1.85 -6.55 8.41
CA VAL A 32 -2.09 -6.08 7.04
C VAL A 32 -3.55 -5.64 6.87
N VAL A 33 -4.52 -6.46 7.27
CA VAL A 33 -5.96 -6.09 7.20
C VAL A 33 -6.26 -4.87 8.05
N GLY A 34 -5.66 -4.75 9.25
CA GLY A 34 -5.78 -3.55 10.09
C GLY A 34 -5.32 -2.28 9.36
N SER A 35 -4.16 -2.33 8.71
CA SER A 35 -3.64 -1.22 7.91
C SER A 35 -4.51 -0.90 6.68
N LEU A 36 -5.01 -1.91 5.98
CA LEU A 36 -5.94 -1.71 4.86
C LEU A 36 -7.25 -1.05 5.31
N ARG A 37 -7.82 -1.47 6.46
CA ARG A 37 -8.99 -0.81 7.05
C ARG A 37 -8.70 0.66 7.35
N ARG A 38 -7.53 0.94 7.93
CA ARG A 38 -7.12 2.32 8.24
C ARG A 38 -6.98 3.18 6.99
N LEU A 39 -6.35 2.65 5.92
CA LEU A 39 -6.21 3.37 4.65
C LEU A 39 -7.58 3.80 4.07
N ARG A 40 -8.60 2.94 4.16
CA ARG A 40 -9.95 3.23 3.66
C ARG A 40 -10.68 4.35 4.44
N GLU A 41 -10.26 4.62 5.68
CA GLU A 41 -10.82 5.70 6.50
C GLU A 41 -10.23 7.08 6.17
N LEU A 42 -9.07 7.10 5.51
CA LEU A 42 -8.32 8.31 5.20
C LEU A 42 -8.70 8.88 3.84
N ASP A 43 -8.54 10.20 3.69
CA ASP A 43 -8.44 10.86 2.40
C ASP A 43 -6.99 10.85 1.89
N TRP A 44 -6.79 11.21 0.62
CA TRP A 44 -5.45 11.22 0.02
C TRP A 44 -4.44 12.15 0.70
N ASN A 45 -4.88 13.33 1.15
CA ASN A 45 -4.00 14.26 1.87
C ASN A 45 -3.49 13.65 3.17
N SER A 46 -4.38 12.94 3.87
CA SER A 46 -4.07 12.25 5.11
C SER A 46 -3.17 11.04 4.86
N VAL A 47 -3.41 10.25 3.81
CA VAL A 47 -2.52 9.14 3.42
C VAL A 47 -1.10 9.61 3.17
N TYR A 48 -0.92 10.67 2.36
CA TYR A 48 0.42 11.18 2.04
C TYR A 48 1.17 11.76 3.24
N ARG A 49 0.45 12.27 4.24
CA ARG A 49 1.04 12.82 5.48
C ARG A 49 1.20 11.78 6.59
N HIS A 50 0.63 10.58 6.43
CA HIS A 50 0.62 9.57 7.46
C HIS A 50 2.01 8.94 7.64
N THR A 51 2.68 9.26 8.73
CA THR A 51 4.06 8.82 9.01
C THR A 51 4.18 7.30 9.21
N GLY A 52 3.13 6.65 9.72
CA GLY A 52 3.15 5.20 9.99
C GLY A 52 3.21 4.32 8.75
N PHE A 53 2.73 4.80 7.59
CA PHE A 53 2.72 4.00 6.36
C PHE A 53 4.06 4.06 5.61
N LYS A 54 5.01 4.90 6.03
CA LYS A 54 6.32 5.06 5.36
C LYS A 54 6.20 5.14 3.83
N TRP A 55 5.44 6.13 3.36
CA TRP A 55 5.13 6.31 1.96
C TRP A 55 6.37 6.73 1.16
N GLU A 56 6.91 5.83 0.33
CA GLU A 56 8.19 6.01 -0.37
C GLU A 56 8.02 5.82 -1.89
N ALA A 57 8.54 6.74 -2.69
CA ALA A 57 8.43 6.66 -4.15
C ALA A 57 9.36 5.57 -4.73
N VAL A 58 8.84 4.75 -5.64
CA VAL A 58 9.59 3.71 -6.34
C VAL A 58 9.87 4.16 -7.77
N ARG A 59 11.08 4.64 -8.03
CA ARG A 59 11.45 5.35 -9.27
C ARG A 59 11.51 4.47 -10.53
N HIS A 60 11.64 3.16 -10.37
CA HIS A 60 11.89 2.23 -11.48
C HIS A 60 10.64 1.45 -11.94
N ILE A 61 9.49 1.63 -11.28
CA ILE A 61 8.25 0.96 -11.66
C ILE A 61 7.37 1.92 -12.44
N ARG A 62 6.98 1.51 -13.65
CA ARG A 62 6.00 2.22 -14.48
C ARG A 62 4.62 1.63 -14.23
N THR A 63 3.67 2.47 -13.84
CA THR A 63 2.28 2.05 -13.64
C THR A 63 1.49 2.16 -14.95
N PRO A 64 0.39 1.40 -15.13
CA PRO A 64 -0.41 1.45 -16.35
C PRO A 64 -0.98 2.83 -16.68
N ASN A 65 -1.26 3.66 -15.67
CA ASN A 65 -1.78 5.01 -15.85
C ASN A 65 -0.70 6.10 -15.87
N GLY A 66 0.58 5.72 -15.87
CA GLY A 66 1.72 6.64 -15.86
C GLY A 66 1.97 7.36 -14.53
N SER A 67 1.18 7.09 -13.48
CA SER A 67 1.43 7.62 -12.14
C SER A 67 2.69 7.02 -11.51
N PRO A 68 3.33 7.70 -10.55
CA PRO A 68 4.42 7.10 -9.79
C PRO A 68 3.93 5.91 -8.96
N ALA A 69 4.73 4.85 -8.90
CA ALA A 69 4.52 3.77 -7.95
C ALA A 69 5.12 4.16 -6.58
N TYR A 70 4.53 3.60 -5.53
CA TYR A 70 4.94 3.85 -4.16
C TYR A 70 5.02 2.53 -3.38
N SER A 71 5.98 2.47 -2.47
CA SER A 71 6.01 1.48 -1.40
C SER A 71 5.31 2.05 -0.17
N LEU A 72 4.52 1.21 0.50
CA LEU A 72 3.88 1.56 1.76
C LEU A 72 3.91 0.39 2.74
N ARG A 73 4.28 0.68 3.98
CA ARG A 73 4.36 -0.28 5.09
C ARG A 73 2.96 -0.63 5.58
N LEU A 74 2.57 -1.91 5.51
CA LEU A 74 1.30 -2.42 6.03
C LEU A 74 1.46 -3.14 7.37
N SER A 75 2.64 -3.65 7.67
CA SER A 75 3.07 -4.14 8.98
C SER A 75 4.57 -3.90 9.13
N GLU A 76 5.17 -4.18 10.29
CA GLU A 76 6.63 -4.11 10.44
C GLU A 76 7.38 -5.02 9.46
N LYS A 77 6.74 -6.08 8.98
CA LYS A 77 7.34 -7.09 8.10
C LYS A 77 6.80 -7.08 6.68
N ILE A 78 5.78 -6.30 6.36
CA ILE A 78 5.13 -6.32 5.04
C ILE A 78 5.03 -4.92 4.46
N ARG A 79 5.56 -4.78 3.25
CA ARG A 79 5.38 -3.62 2.38
C ARG A 79 4.54 -3.97 1.17
N ALA A 80 3.73 -3.01 0.73
CA ALA A 80 2.96 -3.09 -0.49
C ALA A 80 3.55 -2.16 -1.55
N ILE A 81 3.54 -2.60 -2.81
CA ILE A 81 3.67 -1.70 -3.96
C ILE A 81 2.28 -1.30 -4.42
N ALA A 82 2.06 0.01 -4.58
CA ALA A 82 0.78 0.53 -4.99
C ALA A 82 0.93 1.80 -5.81
N TYR A 83 -0.15 2.20 -6.48
CA TYR A 83 -0.24 3.48 -7.15
C TYR A 83 -1.65 4.05 -7.08
N ARG A 84 -1.74 5.37 -7.29
CA ARG A 84 -3.02 6.08 -7.30
C ARG A 84 -3.63 6.04 -8.70
N ASP A 85 -4.89 5.66 -8.77
CA ASP A 85 -5.71 5.73 -9.97
C ASP A 85 -7.05 6.40 -9.64
N GLY A 86 -7.12 7.71 -9.84
CA GLY A 86 -8.25 8.53 -9.40
C GLY A 86 -8.45 8.47 -7.88
N ASP A 87 -9.58 7.89 -7.46
CA ASP A 87 -9.92 7.65 -6.05
C ASP A 87 -9.34 6.33 -5.50
N PHE A 88 -8.85 5.45 -6.37
CA PHE A 88 -8.38 4.12 -5.98
C PHE A 88 -6.89 4.13 -5.66
N LEU A 89 -6.52 3.54 -4.53
CA LEU A 89 -5.20 3.02 -4.25
C LEU A 89 -5.16 1.57 -4.75
N ARG A 90 -4.52 1.35 -5.89
CA ARG A 90 -4.35 0.03 -6.49
C ARG A 90 -3.13 -0.64 -5.89
N ILE A 91 -3.34 -1.69 -5.13
CA ILE A 91 -2.26 -2.48 -4.54
C ILE A 91 -1.87 -3.57 -5.54
N VAL A 92 -0.61 -3.56 -5.93
CA VAL A 92 -0.04 -4.43 -6.97
C VAL A 92 0.63 -5.65 -6.36
N SER A 93 1.32 -5.53 -5.24
CA SER A 93 2.04 -6.67 -4.67
C SER A 93 2.36 -6.46 -3.20
N LEU A 94 2.57 -7.55 -2.47
CA LEU A 94 3.10 -7.55 -1.11
C LEU A 94 4.51 -8.15 -1.12
N HIS A 95 5.39 -7.58 -0.30
CA HIS A 95 6.77 -8.00 -0.13
C HIS A 95 7.11 -8.01 1.35
N ALA A 96 8.01 -8.92 1.75
CA ALA A 96 8.63 -8.83 3.06
C ALA A 96 9.43 -7.52 3.14
N ASP A 97 9.29 -6.78 4.24
CA ASP A 97 10.10 -5.60 4.54
C ASP A 97 11.50 -6.11 4.90
N HIS A 98 12.39 -6.15 3.92
CA HIS A 98 13.76 -6.66 4.04
C HIS A 98 14.69 -5.71 4.84
N ASP A 99 14.17 -5.02 5.86
CA ASP A 99 14.97 -4.20 6.79
C ASP A 99 15.94 -5.08 7.62
N SER A 100 15.84 -6.42 7.54
CA SER A 100 16.78 -7.37 8.16
C SER A 100 17.82 -7.98 7.21
N ALA A 101 17.82 -7.63 5.92
CA ALA A 101 18.76 -8.19 4.92
C ALA A 101 19.95 -7.27 4.59
N TYR A 102 20.03 -6.10 5.23
CA TYR A 102 21.22 -5.24 5.24
C TYR A 102 21.84 -5.20 6.65
N GLY A 103 22.04 -6.37 7.24
CA GLY A 103 23.06 -6.54 8.27
C GLY A 103 24.40 -6.71 7.57
N ARG A 104 25.22 -5.66 7.56
CA ARG A 104 26.67 -5.79 7.36
C ARG A 104 27.30 -6.11 8.70
#